data_AF-A0A356QYW4-F1
#
_entry.id   AF-A0A356QYW4-F1
#
_cell.length_a   1.000
_cell.length_b   1.000
_cell.length_c   1.000
_cell.angle_alpha   90.00
_cell.angle_beta   90.00
_cell.angle_gamma   90.00
#
_symmetry.space_group_name_H-M   'P 1'
#
loop_
_entity.id
_entity.type
_entity.pdbx_description
1 polymer ?
#
loop_
_entity_poly.entity_id
_entity_poly.type
_entity_poly.pdbx_seq_one_letter_code
_entity_poly.pdbx_strand_id
1 'polypeptide(L)'
;MDLDDSYQLTVDRDIEGALCTSAYIKRAVVFSSGTDGSTALIQLDHLASKDWADRQGVHYESVDQLSLNPEILQLVENEIRLRVSDKSNSASVSNDPNRTVVGKFVVLRKDLDPDQGELTHLRTPNYQTVVRNYAWLIGSLDANHEGASSTAAASSSERLFRLKDSHGLDYGGVRVGG
;
A
#
# COMPACT_ATOMS: atom_id res chain seq x y z
N MET A 1 0.34 -10.11 23.38
CA MET A 1 1.07 -8.90 22.95
C MET A 1 0.00 -7.99 22.42
N ASP A 2 -0.68 -7.34 23.36
CA ASP A 2 -1.77 -6.44 23.12
C ASP A 2 -1.18 -5.21 22.43
N LEU A 3 -1.56 -5.00 21.17
CA LEU A 3 -1.28 -3.76 20.47
C LEU A 3 -2.03 -2.69 21.27
N ASP A 4 -1.28 -1.95 22.08
CA ASP A 4 -1.78 -0.91 22.97
C ASP A 4 -2.68 0.06 22.17
N ASP A 5 -3.85 0.36 22.74
CA ASP A 5 -4.92 1.24 22.22
C ASP A 5 -4.42 2.66 21.84
N SER A 6 -3.14 2.96 22.12
CA SER A 6 -2.47 4.24 21.87
C SER A 6 -1.82 4.38 20.48
N TYR A 7 -1.93 3.41 19.58
CA TYR A 7 -1.47 3.58 18.20
C TYR A 7 -2.48 4.45 17.45
N GLN A 8 -2.29 5.78 17.51
CA GLN A 8 -3.17 6.78 16.91
C GLN A 8 -2.99 6.79 15.38
N LEU A 9 -3.46 5.72 14.74
CA LEU A 9 -3.41 5.53 13.29
C LEU A 9 -4.38 6.52 12.65
N THR A 10 -3.83 7.55 12.01
CA THR A 10 -4.67 8.54 11.32
C THR A 10 -4.93 8.04 9.90
N VAL A 11 -6.20 7.98 9.52
CA VAL A 11 -6.60 7.51 8.19
C VAL A 11 -6.67 8.69 7.23
N ASP A 12 -5.95 8.62 6.11
CA ASP A 12 -6.00 9.66 5.08
C ASP A 12 -6.98 9.30 3.94
N ARG A 13 -8.26 9.64 4.16
CA ARG A 13 -9.35 9.33 3.22
C ARG A 13 -9.20 10.04 1.87
N ASP A 14 -8.51 11.18 1.85
CA ASP A 14 -8.39 11.97 0.63
C ASP A 14 -7.34 11.36 -0.31
N ILE A 15 -6.22 10.83 0.23
CA ILE A 15 -5.31 9.99 -0.55
C ILE A 15 -5.99 8.67 -0.95
N GLU A 16 -6.74 8.01 -0.06
CA GLU A 16 -7.50 6.80 -0.43
C GLU A 16 -8.40 7.03 -1.65
N GLY A 17 -9.17 8.12 -1.63
CA GLY A 17 -10.04 8.50 -2.73
C GLY A 17 -9.24 8.78 -4.02
N ALA A 18 -8.11 9.47 -3.92
CA ALA A 18 -7.23 9.73 -5.06
C ALA A 18 -6.67 8.43 -5.66
N LEU A 19 -6.20 7.50 -4.84
CA LEU A 19 -5.68 6.21 -5.30
C LEU A 19 -6.76 5.36 -5.97
N CYS A 20 -7.97 5.34 -5.42
CA CYS A 20 -9.11 4.61 -6.00
C CYS A 20 -9.60 5.18 -7.34
N THR A 21 -9.06 6.32 -7.81
CA THR A 21 -9.32 6.79 -9.19
C THR A 21 -8.50 6.03 -10.23
N SER A 22 -7.51 5.23 -9.81
CA SER A 22 -6.67 4.46 -10.73
C SER A 22 -7.37 3.23 -11.26
N ALA A 23 -7.18 2.93 -12.55
CA ALA A 23 -7.71 1.73 -13.18
C ALA A 23 -7.08 0.45 -12.61
N TYR A 24 -5.87 0.55 -12.04
CA TYR A 24 -5.14 -0.59 -11.50
C TYR A 24 -5.32 -0.77 -9.99
N ILE A 25 -5.85 0.24 -9.29
CA ILE A 25 -6.05 0.21 -7.84
C ILE A 25 -7.54 0.06 -7.57
N LYS A 26 -7.97 -1.15 -7.21
CA LYS A 26 -9.35 -1.44 -6.84
C LYS A 26 -9.74 -0.76 -5.54
N ARG A 27 -8.81 -0.68 -4.59
CA ARG A 27 -8.98 0.03 -3.32
C ARG A 27 -7.64 0.35 -2.69
N ALA A 28 -7.61 1.41 -1.90
CA ALA A 28 -6.51 1.71 -1.02
C ALA A 28 -7.02 1.96 0.40
N VAL A 29 -6.23 1.55 1.39
CA VAL A 29 -6.40 1.96 2.78
C VAL A 29 -5.11 2.61 3.23
N VAL A 30 -5.15 3.88 3.62
CA VAL A 30 -3.96 4.69 3.91
C VAL A 30 -3.94 5.09 5.37
N PHE A 31 -2.83 4.76 6.01
CA PHE A 31 -2.60 4.95 7.43
C PHE A 31 -1.35 5.78 7.64
N SER A 32 -1.42 6.86 8.40
CA SER A 32 -0.23 7.55 8.90
C SER A 32 0.06 7.07 10.33
N SER A 33 1.33 6.71 10.53
CA SER A 33 1.88 6.26 11.81
C SER A 33 2.97 7.24 12.20
N GLY A 34 2.60 8.25 12.98
CA GLY A 34 3.56 9.21 13.55
C GLY A 34 4.57 9.77 12.53
N THR A 35 5.85 9.74 12.91
CA THR A 35 6.94 10.56 12.36
C THR A 35 7.47 10.15 10.98
N ASP A 36 7.11 8.97 10.46
CA ASP A 36 7.87 8.32 9.36
C ASP A 36 7.10 8.10 8.06
N GLY A 37 5.94 8.74 7.91
CA GLY A 37 5.21 8.72 6.66
C GLY A 37 3.86 8.01 6.69
N SER A 38 3.17 8.04 5.55
CA SER A 38 1.92 7.31 5.32
C SER A 38 2.22 5.95 4.70
N THR A 39 1.59 4.91 5.23
CA THR A 39 1.61 3.54 4.74
C THR A 39 0.30 3.23 4.03
N ALA A 40 0.37 2.72 2.80
CA ALA A 40 -0.81 2.33 2.04
C ALA A 40 -0.92 0.81 1.89
N LEU A 41 -2.09 0.25 2.21
CA LEU A 41 -2.49 -1.09 1.80
C LEU A 41 -3.27 -0.99 0.50
N ILE A 42 -2.81 -1.66 -0.53
CA ILE A 42 -3.37 -1.55 -1.88
C ILE A 42 -4.03 -2.87 -2.28
N GLN A 43 -5.29 -2.81 -2.69
CA GLN A 43 -5.97 -3.89 -3.38
C GLN A 43 -5.79 -3.69 -4.89
N LEU A 44 -5.08 -4.61 -5.53
CA LEU A 44 -4.85 -4.55 -6.97
C LEU A 44 -6.12 -4.92 -7.74
N ASP A 45 -6.45 -4.16 -8.79
CA ASP A 45 -7.44 -4.62 -9.76
C ASP A 45 -6.79 -5.66 -10.67
N HIS A 46 -7.09 -6.93 -10.41
CA HIS A 46 -6.47 -8.03 -11.15
C HIS A 46 -6.85 -8.05 -12.63
N LEU A 47 -8.01 -7.51 -13.03
CA LEU A 47 -8.41 -7.54 -14.43
C LEU A 47 -7.60 -6.52 -15.24
N ALA A 48 -7.56 -5.27 -14.78
CA ALA A 48 -6.81 -4.20 -15.42
C ALA A 48 -5.29 -4.48 -15.38
N SER A 49 -4.80 -5.03 -14.27
CA SER A 49 -3.38 -5.35 -14.10
C SER A 49 -2.93 -6.52 -14.99
N LYS A 50 -3.81 -7.51 -15.22
CA LYS A 50 -3.55 -8.58 -16.19
C LYS A 50 -3.48 -8.06 -17.62
N ASP A 51 -4.47 -7.27 -18.05
CA ASP A 51 -4.46 -6.66 -19.39
C ASP A 51 -3.19 -5.82 -19.62
N TRP A 52 -2.75 -5.07 -18.61
CA TRP A 52 -1.48 -4.35 -18.69
C TRP A 52 -0.27 -5.30 -18.78
N ALA A 53 -0.21 -6.33 -17.95
CA ALA A 53 0.86 -7.33 -17.97
C ALA A 53 0.97 -8.02 -19.33
N ASP A 54 -0.16 -8.45 -19.90
CA ASP A 54 -0.23 -9.08 -21.22
C ASP A 54 0.26 -8.13 -22.34
N ARG A 55 -0.05 -6.83 -22.24
CA ARG A 55 0.43 -5.81 -23.19
C ARG A 55 1.93 -5.52 -23.07
N GLN A 56 2.48 -5.59 -21.86
CA GLN A 56 3.90 -5.38 -21.61
C GLN A 56 4.73 -6.66 -21.82
N GLY A 57 4.10 -7.82 -22.07
CA GLY A 57 4.78 -9.09 -22.21
C GLY A 57 5.27 -9.69 -20.89
N VAL A 58 4.63 -9.32 -19.78
CA VAL A 58 4.97 -9.78 -18.44
C VAL A 58 4.37 -11.16 -18.21
N HIS A 59 5.22 -12.16 -17.99
CA HIS A 59 4.79 -13.52 -17.72
C HIS A 59 4.40 -13.70 -16.23
N TYR A 60 3.23 -14.29 -15.98
CA TYR A 60 2.75 -14.63 -14.64
C TYR A 60 1.98 -15.96 -14.66
N GLU A 61 2.10 -16.75 -13.59
CA GLU A 61 1.44 -18.06 -13.48
C GLU A 61 0.15 -18.02 -12.64
N SER A 62 0.03 -17.01 -11.78
CA SER A 62 -1.11 -16.83 -10.88
C SER A 62 -1.30 -15.37 -10.51
N VAL A 63 -2.47 -15.04 -9.97
CA VAL A 63 -2.79 -13.69 -9.46
C VAL A 63 -1.86 -13.29 -8.31
N ASP A 64 -1.49 -14.27 -7.48
CA ASP A 64 -0.51 -14.10 -6.42
C ASP A 64 0.87 -13.73 -6.95
N GLN A 65 1.35 -14.44 -7.99
CA GLN A 65 2.62 -14.12 -8.66
C GLN A 65 2.57 -12.73 -9.32
N LEU A 66 1.45 -12.37 -9.94
CA LEU A 66 1.25 -11.06 -10.56
C LEU A 66 1.37 -9.93 -9.53
N SER A 67 0.79 -10.10 -8.35
CA SER A 67 0.80 -9.09 -7.28
C SER A 67 2.18 -8.89 -6.65
N LEU A 68 3.07 -9.88 -6.79
CA LEU A 68 4.47 -9.83 -6.35
C LEU A 68 5.44 -9.44 -7.46
N ASN A 69 4.95 -9.29 -8.69
CA ASN A 69 5.80 -9.01 -9.83
C ASN A 69 6.37 -7.58 -9.71
N PRO A 70 7.69 -7.40 -9.83
CA PRO A 70 8.33 -6.09 -9.71
C PRO A 70 7.77 -5.06 -10.69
N GLU A 71 7.38 -5.45 -11.91
CA GLU A 71 6.83 -4.54 -12.92
C GLU A 71 5.43 -4.04 -12.54
N ILE A 72 4.61 -4.91 -11.95
CA ILE A 72 3.30 -4.53 -11.40
C ILE A 72 3.47 -3.63 -10.18
N LEU A 73 4.42 -3.95 -9.30
CA LEU A 73 4.72 -3.11 -8.15
C LEU A 73 5.22 -1.72 -8.59
N GLN A 74 6.04 -1.64 -9.63
CA GLN A 74 6.47 -0.36 -10.22
C GLN A 74 5.31 0.40 -10.86
N LEU A 75 4.40 -0.29 -11.56
CA LEU A 75 3.19 0.33 -12.11
C LEU A 75 2.36 0.97 -10.99
N VAL A 76 2.10 0.22 -9.91
CA VAL A 76 1.34 0.70 -8.76
C VAL A 76 2.07 1.86 -8.07
N GLU A 77 3.38 1.79 -7.93
CA GLU A 77 4.20 2.88 -7.38
C GLU A 77 4.05 4.17 -8.20
N ASN A 78 4.13 4.06 -9.53
CA ASN A 78 4.00 5.19 -10.43
C ASN A 78 2.59 5.79 -10.37
N GLU A 79 1.55 4.95 -10.32
CA GLU A 79 0.18 5.40 -10.14
C GLU A 79 -0.01 6.12 -8.82
N ILE A 80 0.51 5.58 -7.71
CA ILE A 80 0.45 6.25 -6.39
C ILE A 80 1.12 7.61 -6.47
N ARG A 81 2.35 7.68 -6.99
CA ARG A 81 3.08 8.94 -7.13
C ARG A 81 2.30 9.95 -7.97
N LEU A 82 1.76 9.50 -9.11
CA LEU A 82 0.96 10.34 -10.01
C LEU A 82 -0.28 10.87 -9.28
N ARG A 83 -1.12 10.01 -8.68
CA ARG A 83 -2.38 10.43 -8.04
C ARG A 83 -2.16 11.31 -6.82
N VAL A 84 -1.17 10.99 -5.99
CA VAL A 84 -0.81 11.81 -4.82
C VAL A 84 -0.32 13.18 -5.27
N SER A 85 0.50 13.24 -6.34
CA SER A 85 0.99 14.50 -6.89
C SER A 85 -0.12 15.33 -7.53
N ASP A 86 -0.98 14.72 -8.35
CA ASP A 86 -2.12 15.36 -9.01
C ASP A 86 -3.06 15.98 -7.97
N LYS A 87 -3.32 15.24 -6.90
CA LYS A 87 -4.16 15.68 -5.79
C LYS A 87 -3.52 16.83 -5.00
N SER A 88 -2.21 16.78 -4.76
CA SER A 88 -1.45 17.83 -4.06
C SER A 88 -1.36 19.12 -4.87
N ASN A 89 -1.34 19.02 -6.21
CA ASN A 89 -1.35 20.16 -7.13
C ASN A 89 -2.76 20.76 -7.36
N SER A 90 -3.82 20.10 -6.91
CA SER A 90 -5.18 20.61 -7.04
C SER A 90 -5.39 21.82 -6.12
N ALA A 91 -5.79 22.96 -6.71
CA ALA A 91 -5.86 24.27 -6.06
C ALA A 91 -6.59 24.31 -4.70
N SER A 92 -7.54 23.39 -4.47
CA SER A 92 -8.30 23.27 -3.20
C SER A 92 -7.50 22.66 -2.02
N VAL A 93 -6.29 22.13 -2.26
CA VAL A 93 -5.49 21.35 -1.30
C VAL A 93 -4.09 21.96 -1.11
N SER A 94 -3.86 23.18 -1.61
CA SER A 94 -2.52 23.78 -1.78
C SER A 94 -1.86 24.38 -0.52
N ASN A 95 -2.33 24.09 0.70
CA ASN A 95 -1.87 24.81 1.90
C ASN A 95 -1.33 23.93 3.05
N ASP A 96 -1.21 22.62 2.87
CA ASP A 96 -0.58 21.77 3.90
C ASP A 96 0.79 21.23 3.42
N PRO A 97 1.90 21.98 3.67
CA PRO A 97 3.26 21.53 3.33
C PRO A 97 3.73 20.34 4.17
N ASN A 98 2.93 19.89 5.14
CA ASN A 98 3.22 18.76 6.02
C ASN A 98 2.42 17.51 5.64
N ARG A 99 1.64 17.56 4.55
CA ARG A 99 0.81 16.43 4.17
C ARG A 99 1.70 15.28 3.71
N THR A 100 1.62 14.23 4.52
CA THR A 100 2.50 13.09 4.48
C THR A 100 2.32 12.31 3.19
N VAL A 101 3.34 12.37 2.33
CA VAL A 101 3.42 11.51 1.13
C VAL A 101 3.34 10.04 1.53
N VAL A 102 2.72 9.22 0.69
CA VAL A 102 2.78 7.75 0.85
C VAL A 102 4.25 7.38 0.73
N GLY A 103 4.86 6.97 1.85
CA GLY A 103 6.29 6.61 1.92
C GLY A 103 6.52 5.12 1.65
N LYS A 104 5.47 4.31 1.82
CA LYS A 104 5.51 2.87 1.63
C LYS A 104 4.13 2.33 1.31
N PHE A 105 4.07 1.29 0.48
CA PHE A 105 2.84 0.53 0.27
C PHE A 105 3.09 -0.96 0.20
N VAL A 106 2.04 -1.73 0.46
CA VAL A 106 1.98 -3.17 0.26
C VAL A 106 0.77 -3.53 -0.57
N VAL A 107 0.96 -4.43 -1.53
CA VAL A 107 -0.14 -5.01 -2.30
C VAL A 107 -0.70 -6.20 -1.54
N LEU A 108 -2.00 -6.12 -1.22
CA LEU A 108 -2.75 -7.21 -0.61
C LEU A 108 -3.03 -8.28 -1.66
N ARG A 109 -2.75 -9.54 -1.29
CA ARG A 109 -3.07 -10.70 -2.16
C ARG A 109 -4.54 -11.08 -2.16
N LYS A 110 -5.26 -10.71 -1.11
CA LYS A 110 -6.68 -10.97 -0.94
C LYS A 110 -7.45 -9.67 -0.90
N ASP A 111 -8.68 -9.74 -1.37
CA ASP A 111 -9.60 -8.63 -1.20
C ASP A 111 -10.01 -8.47 0.28
N LEU A 112 -10.29 -7.24 0.71
CA LEU A 112 -10.96 -6.98 1.98
C LEU A 112 -12.32 -7.66 1.96
N ASP A 113 -12.55 -8.48 2.98
CA ASP A 113 -13.67 -9.40 3.02
C ASP A 113 -14.74 -8.92 4.02
N PRO A 114 -16.02 -8.80 3.59
CA PRO A 114 -17.10 -8.37 4.46
C PRO A 114 -17.42 -9.40 5.55
N ASP A 115 -17.24 -10.70 5.30
CA ASP A 115 -17.46 -11.77 6.28
C ASP A 115 -16.37 -11.75 7.37
N GLN A 116 -15.19 -11.23 7.06
CA GLN A 116 -14.13 -10.95 8.05
C GLN A 116 -14.31 -9.62 8.79
N GLY A 117 -15.38 -8.86 8.48
CA GLY A 117 -15.65 -7.54 9.08
C GLY A 117 -14.67 -6.44 8.66
N GLU A 118 -13.86 -6.68 7.63
CA GLU A 118 -12.91 -5.71 7.05
C GLU A 118 -13.64 -4.66 6.21
N LEU A 119 -14.84 -5.00 5.74
CA LEU A 119 -15.78 -4.08 5.13
C LEU A 119 -17.03 -3.95 6.01
N THR A 120 -17.58 -2.75 6.10
CA THR A 120 -18.92 -2.53 6.65
C THR A 120 -19.98 -3.10 5.69
N HIS A 121 -21.24 -3.19 6.12
CA HIS A 121 -22.35 -3.57 5.24
C HIS A 121 -22.45 -2.68 3.98
N LEU A 122 -22.00 -1.43 4.05
CA LEU A 122 -21.96 -0.50 2.92
C LEU A 122 -20.73 -0.68 2.02
N ARG A 123 -19.95 -1.75 2.24
CA ARG A 123 -18.69 -2.04 1.55
C ARG A 123 -17.62 -0.96 1.70
N THR A 124 -17.70 -0.15 2.77
CA THR A 124 -16.64 0.79 3.14
C THR A 124 -15.64 0.09 4.07
N PRO A 125 -14.34 0.41 4.03
CA PRO A 125 -13.35 -0.22 4.89
C PRO A 125 -13.65 0.05 6.37
N ASN A 126 -13.67 -1.01 7.17
CA ASN A 126 -13.70 -0.92 8.62
C ASN A 126 -12.26 -0.86 9.12
N TYR A 127 -11.73 0.37 9.23
CA TYR A 127 -10.34 0.63 9.58
C TYR A 127 -9.88 -0.09 10.85
N GLN A 128 -10.73 -0.16 11.87
CA GLN A 128 -10.40 -0.84 13.13
C GLN A 128 -10.14 -2.33 12.91
N THR A 129 -11.01 -3.01 12.16
CA THR A 129 -10.84 -4.44 11.84
C THR A 129 -9.67 -4.66 10.89
N VAL A 130 -9.51 -3.80 9.87
CA VAL A 130 -8.39 -3.88 8.93
C VAL A 130 -7.06 -3.75 9.69
N VAL A 131 -6.89 -2.72 10.52
CA VAL A 131 -5.68 -2.52 11.31
C VAL A 131 -5.41 -3.72 12.21
N ARG A 132 -6.46 -4.27 12.85
CA ARG A 132 -6.32 -5.47 13.69
C ARG A 132 -5.87 -6.71 12.89
N ASN A 133 -6.47 -6.96 11.73
CA ASN A 133 -6.18 -8.12 10.90
C ASN A 133 -4.79 -8.04 10.24
N TYR A 134 -4.38 -6.83 9.87
CA TYR A 134 -3.09 -6.57 9.23
C TYR A 134 -2.06 -5.98 10.22
N ALA A 135 -2.30 -6.08 11.53
CA ALA A 135 -1.43 -5.51 12.56
C ALA A 135 0.00 -6.04 12.44
N TRP A 136 0.17 -7.33 12.17
CA TRP A 136 1.48 -7.96 11.96
C TRP A 136 2.18 -7.37 10.73
N LEU A 137 1.43 -7.09 9.65
CA LEU A 137 1.96 -6.56 8.40
C LEU A 137 2.38 -5.10 8.58
N ILE A 138 1.52 -4.29 9.19
CA ILE A 138 1.78 -2.89 9.54
C ILE A 138 2.99 -2.81 10.49
N GLY A 139 3.01 -3.63 11.54
CA GLY A 139 4.13 -3.70 12.47
C GLY A 139 5.43 -4.15 11.81
N SER A 140 5.38 -5.09 10.85
CA SER A 140 6.55 -5.50 10.07
C SER A 140 7.06 -4.38 9.16
N LEU A 141 6.16 -3.58 8.59
CA LEU A 141 6.50 -2.41 7.78
C LEU A 141 7.15 -1.29 8.59
N ASP A 142 6.82 -1.21 9.87
CA ASP A 142 7.40 -0.25 10.81
C ASP A 142 8.72 -0.74 11.39
N ALA A 143 8.78 -1.98 11.87
CA ALA A 143 10.00 -2.61 12.42
C ALA A 143 11.13 -2.73 11.39
N ASN A 144 10.80 -2.88 10.11
CA ASN A 144 11.79 -2.85 9.02
C ASN A 144 12.31 -1.42 8.72
N HIS A 145 12.03 -0.45 9.60
CA HIS A 145 12.67 0.85 9.68
C HIS A 145 13.77 0.89 10.77
N GLU A 146 13.55 0.22 11.91
CA GLU A 146 14.47 0.20 13.06
C GLU A 146 15.75 -0.63 12.82
N GLY A 147 15.79 -1.45 11.77
CA GLY A 147 16.93 -2.31 11.42
C GLY A 147 17.73 -1.89 10.19
N ALA A 148 17.30 -0.86 9.45
CA ALA A 148 17.92 -0.48 8.18
C ALA A 148 18.88 0.72 8.34
N SER A 149 20.05 0.47 8.95
CA SER A 149 21.22 1.30 8.63
C SER A 149 21.64 1.02 7.19
N SER A 150 21.02 1.69 6.22
CA SER A 150 21.43 1.63 4.82
C SER A 150 22.35 2.81 4.50
N THR A 151 23.65 2.60 4.64
CA THR A 151 24.62 3.24 3.75
C THR A 151 24.69 2.37 2.49
N ALA A 152 24.16 2.83 1.36
CA ALA A 152 24.52 2.36 0.02
C ALA A 152 23.65 3.03 -1.04
N ALA A 153 24.23 3.19 -2.23
CA ALA A 153 23.71 3.94 -3.35
C ALA A 153 22.43 3.34 -3.92
N ALA A 154 21.45 4.22 -4.18
CA ALA A 154 20.20 3.92 -4.85
C ALA A 154 20.45 3.33 -6.26
N SER A 155 20.42 2.01 -6.35
CA SER A 155 20.12 1.26 -7.57
C SER A 155 18.66 0.79 -7.45
N SER A 156 17.88 0.90 -8.52
CA SER A 156 16.41 0.72 -8.58
C SER A 156 15.84 -0.61 -8.03
N SER A 157 16.70 -1.50 -7.54
CA SER A 157 16.41 -2.84 -6.99
C SER A 157 16.28 -2.88 -5.45
N GLU A 158 16.66 -1.84 -4.72
CA GLU A 158 16.72 -1.84 -3.23
C GLU A 158 15.45 -1.31 -2.54
N ARG A 159 14.43 -0.89 -3.29
CA ARG A 159 13.16 -0.33 -2.76
C ARG A 159 12.04 -1.36 -2.60
N LEU A 160 12.18 -2.52 -3.25
CA LEU A 160 11.24 -3.63 -3.19
C LEU A 160 11.53 -4.46 -1.94
N PHE A 161 10.50 -4.74 -1.14
CA PHE A 161 10.61 -5.65 -0.01
C PHE A 161 9.52 -6.72 -0.08
N ARG A 162 9.82 -7.89 0.47
CA ARG A 162 8.86 -8.98 0.63
C ARG A 162 8.68 -9.29 2.11
N LEU A 163 7.43 -9.41 2.53
CA LEU A 163 7.04 -9.81 3.87
C LEU A 163 6.40 -11.19 3.79
N LYS A 164 6.67 -12.04 4.77
CA LYS A 164 6.01 -13.34 4.90
C LYS A 164 5.19 -13.36 6.17
N ASP A 165 3.95 -13.82 6.07
CA ASP A 165 3.14 -14.07 7.24
C ASP A 165 3.49 -15.43 7.88
N SER A 166 2.95 -15.69 9.08
CA SER A 166 3.06 -16.96 9.81
C SER A 166 2.62 -18.21 9.03
N HIS A 167 1.71 -18.07 8.07
CA HIS A 167 1.22 -19.11 7.17
C HIS A 167 2.06 -19.26 5.90
N GLY A 168 3.15 -18.48 5.76
CA GLY A 168 4.07 -18.55 4.63
C GLY A 168 3.59 -17.83 3.37
N LEU A 169 2.57 -16.97 3.46
CA LEU A 169 2.12 -16.17 2.32
C LEU A 169 3.04 -14.96 2.13
N ASP A 170 3.55 -14.80 0.91
CA ASP A 170 4.39 -13.67 0.52
C ASP A 170 3.53 -12.43 0.19
N TYR A 171 3.96 -11.28 0.69
CA TYR A 171 3.41 -9.95 0.42
C TYR A 171 4.50 -9.07 -0.18
N GLY A 172 4.19 -8.39 -1.28
CA GLY A 172 5.11 -7.49 -1.98
C GLY A 172 4.81 -6.04 -1.65
N GLY A 173 5.86 -5.27 -1.37
CA GLY A 173 5.72 -3.83 -1.13
C GLY A 173 6.90 -3.04 -1.67
N VAL A 174 6.68 -1.73 -1.79
CA VAL A 174 7.67 -0.78 -2.28
C VAL A 174 7.76 0.40 -1.31
N ARG A 175 8.98 0.85 -1.05
CA ARG A 175 9.24 2.14 -0.40
C ARG A 175 9.16 3.24 -1.46
N VAL A 176 8.10 4.04 -1.38
CA VAL A 176 7.83 5.20 -2.23
C VAL A 176 8.57 6.39 -1.64
N GLY A 177 9.89 6.44 -1.83
CA GLY A 177 10.68 7.53 -1.25
C GLY A 177 12.19 7.31 -1.33
N GLY A 178 12.86 8.36 -1.80
CA GLY A 178 14.30 8.55 -1.87
C GLY A 178 14.55 9.83 -2.66
#